data_AF-A0A5F2BV57-F1
#
_entry.id   AF-A0A5F2BV57-F1
#
_cell.length_a   1.000
_cell.length_b   1.000
_cell.length_c   1.000
_cell.angle_alpha   90.00
_cell.angle_beta   90.00
_cell.angle_gamma   90.00
#
_symmetry.space_group_name_H-M   'P 1'
#
loop_
_entity.id
_entity.type
_entity.pdbx_description
1 polymer ?
#
loop_
_entity_poly.entity_id
_entity_poly.type
_entity_poly.pdbx_seq_one_letter_code
_entity_poly.pdbx_strand_id
1 'polypeptide(L)'
;MNTQDKIKLALELLDRHEKFYKQKVPQRLRDFWKNGEFIKYENRFTKYLKIPQGSGSFQILTAVPSWEVQGQLGGIDNSIVDPGGDWKHAKKFIPIFHAEQDHFFVVRLDKSDCPVGWYEEETWEEDGDGFEGYDKGVFKLTKSLDEFLSSIQDSADDEVAEIDFPEEIAASWDEARRVLKSIDEHHASRDDDEDEDDEE
;
A
#
# COMPACT_ATOMS: atom_id res chain seq x y z
N MET A 1 -13.92 0.05 -12.32
CA MET A 1 -12.88 -0.52 -13.23
C MET A 1 -12.96 -2.05 -13.39
N ASN A 2 -12.65 -2.63 -14.56
CA ASN A 2 -12.56 -4.10 -14.73
C ASN A 2 -11.21 -4.67 -14.23
N THR A 3 -11.11 -5.98 -14.08
CA THR A 3 -9.88 -6.67 -13.60
C THR A 3 -8.63 -6.35 -14.41
N GLN A 4 -8.70 -6.36 -15.74
CA GLN A 4 -7.52 -6.15 -16.59
C GLN A 4 -6.98 -4.73 -16.45
N ASP A 5 -7.88 -3.76 -16.33
CA ASP A 5 -7.52 -2.37 -16.05
C ASP A 5 -6.92 -2.21 -14.64
N LYS A 6 -7.45 -2.91 -13.62
CA LYS A 6 -6.84 -2.96 -12.26
C LYS A 6 -5.42 -3.52 -12.31
N ILE A 7 -5.21 -4.64 -13.01
CA ILE A 7 -3.89 -5.26 -13.18
C ILE A 7 -2.92 -4.27 -13.83
N LYS A 8 -3.33 -3.64 -14.94
CA LYS A 8 -2.49 -2.68 -15.65
C LYS A 8 -2.09 -1.51 -14.75
N LEU A 9 -3.06 -0.91 -14.06
CA LEU A 9 -2.81 0.21 -13.15
C LEU A 9 -1.90 -0.21 -11.99
N ALA A 10 -2.14 -1.38 -11.38
CA ALA A 10 -1.28 -1.89 -10.32
C ALA A 10 0.18 -2.03 -10.78
N LEU A 11 0.42 -2.65 -11.94
CA LEU A 11 1.78 -2.81 -12.47
C LEU A 11 2.45 -1.47 -12.80
N GLU A 12 1.70 -0.51 -13.34
CA GLU A 12 2.17 0.85 -13.60
C GLU A 12 2.59 1.57 -12.29
N LEU A 13 1.81 1.39 -11.23
CA LEU A 13 2.13 1.93 -9.90
C LEU A 13 3.34 1.24 -9.26
N LEU A 14 3.53 -0.07 -9.46
CA LEU A 14 4.75 -0.75 -9.02
C LEU A 14 5.99 -0.21 -9.74
N ASP A 15 5.92 -0.03 -11.06
CA ASP A 15 7.01 0.54 -11.86
C ASP A 15 7.32 1.97 -11.42
N ARG A 16 6.27 2.75 -11.12
CA ARG A 16 6.38 4.09 -10.54
C ARG A 16 7.11 4.09 -9.19
N HIS A 17 6.72 3.19 -8.28
CA HIS A 17 7.37 3.03 -6.98
C HIS A 17 8.86 2.74 -7.15
N GLU A 18 9.23 1.82 -8.04
CA GLU A 18 10.65 1.54 -8.32
C GLU A 18 11.39 2.78 -8.85
N LYS A 19 10.75 3.55 -9.73
CA LYS A 19 11.33 4.75 -10.34
C LYS A 19 11.61 5.85 -9.31
N PHE A 20 10.65 6.17 -8.45
CA PHE A 20 10.77 7.28 -7.49
C PHE A 20 11.56 6.90 -6.24
N TYR A 21 11.26 5.73 -5.67
CA TYR A 21 11.89 5.30 -4.42
C TYR A 21 13.22 4.59 -4.59
N LYS A 22 13.60 4.23 -5.84
CA LYS A 22 14.78 3.41 -6.15
C LYS A 22 14.78 2.07 -5.38
N GLN A 23 13.60 1.58 -5.01
CA GLN A 23 13.39 0.30 -4.33
C GLN A 23 12.85 -0.69 -5.35
N LYS A 24 13.55 -1.81 -5.57
CA LYS A 24 13.03 -2.88 -6.42
C LYS A 24 11.82 -3.56 -5.78
N VAL A 25 10.83 -3.86 -6.60
CA VAL A 25 9.65 -4.64 -6.25
C VAL A 25 9.95 -6.12 -6.52
N PRO A 26 9.81 -7.02 -5.53
CA PRO A 26 10.06 -8.44 -5.73
C PRO A 26 9.15 -9.07 -6.80
N GLN A 27 9.69 -10.02 -7.55
CA GLN A 27 8.96 -10.70 -8.62
C GLN A 27 7.68 -11.37 -8.13
N ARG A 28 7.69 -11.96 -6.92
CA ARG A 28 6.51 -12.60 -6.33
C ARG A 28 5.32 -11.63 -6.19
N LEU A 29 5.59 -10.38 -5.81
CA LEU A 29 4.55 -9.35 -5.71
C LEU A 29 4.08 -8.90 -7.10
N ARG A 30 5.00 -8.76 -8.08
CA ARG A 30 4.63 -8.49 -9.47
C ARG A 30 3.72 -9.58 -10.04
N ASP A 31 4.02 -10.85 -9.76
CA ASP A 31 3.23 -11.99 -10.21
C ASP A 31 1.84 -12.02 -9.55
N PHE A 32 1.74 -11.69 -8.26
CA PHE A 32 0.46 -11.55 -7.56
C PHE A 32 -0.49 -10.58 -8.29
N TRP A 33 0.00 -9.41 -8.68
CA TRP A 33 -0.77 -8.43 -9.44
C TRP A 33 -1.02 -8.87 -10.88
N LYS A 34 0.03 -9.27 -11.60
CA LYS A 34 -0.03 -9.66 -13.01
C LYS A 34 -1.01 -10.80 -13.27
N ASN A 35 -1.10 -11.76 -12.36
CA ASN A 35 -1.97 -12.93 -12.47
C ASN A 35 -3.40 -12.66 -11.99
N GLY A 36 -3.69 -11.47 -11.46
CA GLY A 36 -4.99 -11.16 -10.86
C GLY A 36 -5.29 -11.97 -9.59
N GLU A 37 -4.27 -12.41 -8.85
CA GLU A 37 -4.46 -13.23 -7.65
C GLU A 37 -5.29 -12.49 -6.58
N PHE A 38 -5.13 -11.17 -6.47
CA PHE A 38 -5.85 -10.31 -5.52
C PHE A 38 -7.37 -10.48 -5.54
N ILE A 39 -7.97 -10.77 -6.69
CA ILE A 39 -9.43 -10.93 -6.86
C ILE A 39 -9.96 -12.06 -5.99
N LYS A 40 -9.15 -13.11 -5.79
CA LYS A 40 -9.54 -14.26 -4.97
C LYS A 40 -9.73 -13.87 -3.51
N TYR A 41 -9.23 -12.72 -3.09
CA TYR A 41 -9.18 -12.30 -1.70
C TYR A 41 -10.11 -11.10 -1.43
N GLU A 42 -10.71 -10.48 -2.45
CA GLU A 42 -11.67 -9.38 -2.24
C GLU A 42 -12.87 -9.84 -1.40
N ASN A 43 -13.22 -9.04 -0.38
CA ASN A 43 -14.32 -9.27 0.55
C ASN A 43 -14.19 -10.56 1.39
N ARG A 44 -12.97 -11.09 1.53
CA ARG A 44 -12.68 -12.19 2.44
C ARG A 44 -12.21 -11.67 3.79
N PHE A 45 -11.96 -12.59 4.71
CA PHE A 45 -11.51 -12.28 6.07
C PHE A 45 -10.15 -12.90 6.32
N THR A 46 -9.31 -12.20 7.09
CA THR A 46 -8.16 -12.84 7.73
C THR A 46 -8.63 -13.80 8.82
N LYS A 47 -7.85 -14.85 9.10
CA LYS A 47 -7.92 -15.56 10.39
C LYS A 47 -7.67 -14.59 11.53
N TYR A 48 -8.02 -14.97 12.76
CA TYR A 48 -7.74 -14.17 13.94
C TYR A 48 -6.27 -13.68 13.99
N LEU A 49 -6.08 -12.37 13.86
CA LEU A 49 -4.80 -11.70 13.94
C LEU A 49 -4.66 -11.01 15.29
N LYS A 50 -3.45 -11.08 15.85
CA LYS A 50 -3.08 -10.27 17.01
C LYS A 50 -2.35 -9.03 16.53
N ILE A 51 -2.95 -7.86 16.75
CA ILE A 51 -2.34 -6.56 16.49
C ILE A 51 -2.40 -5.67 17.74
N PRO A 52 -1.55 -4.64 17.84
CA PRO A 52 -1.43 -3.82 19.04
C PRO A 52 -2.71 -3.09 19.47
N GLN A 53 -3.53 -2.62 18.52
CA GLN A 53 -4.72 -1.80 18.80
C GLN A 53 -6.05 -2.58 18.89
N GLY A 54 -6.05 -3.87 18.58
CA GLY A 54 -7.27 -4.69 18.65
C GLY A 54 -7.15 -5.97 17.86
N SER A 55 -7.22 -7.12 18.53
CA SER A 55 -7.06 -8.42 17.85
C SER A 55 -8.39 -8.93 17.32
N GLY A 56 -8.43 -9.46 16.10
CA GLY A 56 -9.68 -9.88 15.47
C GLY A 56 -9.50 -10.48 14.08
N SER A 57 -10.62 -10.81 13.44
CA SER A 57 -10.67 -11.12 12.00
C SER A 57 -11.01 -9.85 11.24
N PHE A 58 -10.20 -9.51 10.24
CA PHE A 58 -10.37 -8.30 9.43
C PHE A 58 -10.90 -8.68 8.05
N GLN A 59 -12.00 -8.05 7.64
CA GLN A 59 -12.39 -8.08 6.24
C GLN A 59 -11.32 -7.36 5.42
N ILE A 60 -11.03 -7.86 4.23
CA ILE A 60 -10.01 -7.27 3.36
C ILE A 60 -10.61 -6.82 2.03
N LEU A 61 -10.16 -5.64 1.61
CA LEU A 61 -10.38 -5.10 0.27
C LEU A 61 -9.05 -4.80 -0.38
N THR A 62 -8.94 -5.07 -1.67
CA THR A 62 -7.71 -4.80 -2.42
C THR A 62 -7.41 -3.30 -2.41
N ALA A 63 -6.25 -2.93 -1.87
CA ALA A 63 -5.75 -1.56 -1.89
C ALA A 63 -5.03 -1.25 -3.20
N VAL A 64 -5.06 0.02 -3.61
CA VAL A 64 -4.19 0.52 -4.68
C VAL A 64 -2.74 0.46 -4.18
N PRO A 65 -1.80 -0.21 -4.89
CA PRO A 65 -0.43 -0.39 -4.42
C PRO A 65 0.44 0.85 -4.68
N SER A 66 0.10 1.97 -4.03
CA SER A 66 0.86 3.23 -4.15
C SER A 66 0.58 4.15 -2.99
N TRP A 67 1.62 4.58 -2.27
CA TRP A 67 1.50 5.59 -1.22
C TRP A 67 1.04 6.96 -1.75
N GLU A 68 1.64 7.42 -2.86
CA GLU A 68 1.30 8.71 -3.50
C GLU A 68 -0.19 8.78 -3.85
N VAL A 69 -0.76 7.67 -4.30
CA VAL A 69 -2.20 7.64 -4.62
C VAL A 69 -3.04 7.56 -3.35
N GLN A 70 -2.64 6.74 -2.38
CA GLN A 70 -3.42 6.58 -1.14
C GLN A 70 -3.55 7.88 -0.36
N GLY A 71 -2.50 8.69 -0.26
CA GLY A 71 -2.61 9.95 0.46
C GLY A 71 -3.37 11.04 -0.30
N GLN A 72 -3.45 10.97 -1.64
CA GLN A 72 -4.35 11.84 -2.43
C GLN A 72 -5.82 11.41 -2.34
N LEU A 73 -6.09 10.13 -2.05
CA LEU A 73 -7.44 9.63 -1.78
C LEU A 73 -7.95 10.01 -0.37
N GLY A 74 -7.14 10.70 0.43
CA GLY A 74 -7.50 11.17 1.77
C GLY A 74 -7.43 10.10 2.86
N GLY A 75 -6.80 8.96 2.57
CA GLY A 75 -6.62 7.87 3.53
C GLY A 75 -5.37 7.97 4.40
N ILE A 76 -4.39 8.82 4.02
CA ILE A 76 -3.11 9.00 4.73
C ILE A 76 -2.56 10.41 4.44
N ASP A 77 -1.79 11.04 5.34
CA ASP A 77 -1.05 12.26 5.01
C ASP A 77 0.13 11.98 4.04
N ASN A 78 0.08 12.62 2.87
CA ASN A 78 1.14 12.61 1.86
C ASN A 78 2.49 13.09 2.43
N SER A 79 2.48 14.02 3.40
CA SER A 79 3.71 14.53 4.02
C SER A 79 4.53 13.44 4.72
N ILE A 80 3.88 12.33 5.10
CA ILE A 80 4.49 11.19 5.76
C ILE A 80 4.99 10.17 4.72
N VAL A 81 4.12 9.80 3.77
CA VAL A 81 4.34 8.61 2.94
C VAL A 81 4.93 8.86 1.55
N ASP A 82 4.98 10.11 1.07
CA ASP A 82 5.47 10.46 -0.27
C ASP A 82 7.00 10.31 -0.44
N PRO A 83 7.51 10.33 -1.68
CA PRO A 83 8.94 10.39 -1.95
C PRO A 83 9.58 11.66 -1.35
N GLY A 84 10.15 11.51 -0.15
CA GLY A 84 10.74 12.62 0.62
C GLY A 84 9.95 13.03 1.85
N GLY A 85 8.83 12.36 2.13
CA GLY A 85 8.07 12.50 3.35
C GLY A 85 8.81 11.97 4.59
N ASP A 86 8.19 12.19 5.75
CA ASP A 86 8.83 11.96 7.04
C ASP A 86 9.09 10.47 7.34
N TRP A 87 8.24 9.57 6.84
CA TRP A 87 8.44 8.14 6.98
C TRP A 87 9.47 7.60 5.97
N LYS A 88 10.76 7.70 6.33
CA LYS A 88 11.91 7.23 5.53
C LYS A 88 11.86 5.75 5.12
N HIS A 89 10.97 4.97 5.75
CA HIS A 89 10.78 3.55 5.47
C HIS A 89 9.61 3.24 4.54
N ALA A 90 8.75 4.21 4.20
CA ALA A 90 7.65 4.06 3.24
C ALA A 90 8.10 3.36 1.94
N LYS A 91 9.28 3.74 1.44
CA LYS A 91 9.91 3.13 0.26
C LYS A 91 10.05 1.61 0.31
N LYS A 92 10.18 1.02 1.50
CA LYS A 92 10.38 -0.42 1.71
C LYS A 92 9.06 -1.18 1.80
N PHE A 93 7.94 -0.49 1.82
CA PHE A 93 6.63 -1.08 1.99
C PHE A 93 5.68 -0.63 0.88
N ILE A 94 4.64 -1.42 0.64
CA ILE A 94 3.58 -1.04 -0.29
C ILE A 94 2.25 -1.64 0.18
N PRO A 95 1.15 -0.90 0.12
CA PRO A 95 -0.16 -1.43 0.51
C PRO A 95 -0.62 -2.52 -0.47
N ILE A 96 -1.27 -3.55 0.06
CA ILE A 96 -1.89 -4.62 -0.73
C ILE A 96 -3.37 -4.82 -0.40
N PHE A 97 -3.77 -4.60 0.84
CA PHE A 97 -5.16 -4.64 1.26
C PHE A 97 -5.46 -3.54 2.28
N HIS A 98 -6.66 -2.98 2.22
CA HIS A 98 -7.23 -2.19 3.30
C HIS A 98 -7.65 -3.13 4.42
N ALA A 99 -7.31 -2.74 5.63
CA ALA A 99 -7.86 -3.30 6.86
C ALA A 99 -8.92 -2.37 7.45
N GLU A 100 -8.71 -1.05 7.38
CA GLU A 100 -9.66 -0.01 7.78
C GLU A 100 -9.44 1.24 6.90
N GLN A 101 -10.01 2.40 7.25
CA GLN A 101 -9.90 3.63 6.48
C GLN A 101 -8.44 4.11 6.31
N ASP A 102 -7.66 4.06 7.38
CA ASP A 102 -6.27 4.50 7.52
C ASP A 102 -5.30 3.37 7.87
N HIS A 103 -5.80 2.12 7.87
CA HIS A 103 -5.02 0.93 8.22
C HIS A 103 -4.84 -0.01 7.02
N PHE A 104 -3.60 -0.47 6.84
CA PHE A 104 -3.21 -1.23 5.66
C PHE A 104 -2.45 -2.50 6.01
N PHE A 105 -2.76 -3.57 5.29
CA PHE A 105 -1.82 -4.67 5.13
C PHE A 105 -0.78 -4.28 4.07
N VAL A 106 0.49 -4.25 4.48
CA VAL A 106 1.60 -3.82 3.64
C VAL A 106 2.60 -4.94 3.40
N VAL A 107 3.14 -5.00 2.18
CA VAL A 107 4.23 -5.93 1.82
C VAL A 107 5.57 -5.24 1.92
N ARG A 108 6.52 -5.89 2.56
CA ARG A 108 7.91 -5.46 2.64
C ARG A 108 8.70 -5.86 1.38
N LEU A 109 9.26 -4.87 0.70
CA LEU A 109 9.88 -4.97 -0.64
C LEU A 109 11.39 -5.28 -0.61
N ASP A 110 12.10 -4.96 0.47
CA ASP A 110 13.54 -5.24 0.62
C ASP A 110 13.84 -6.70 1.03
N LYS A 111 12.81 -7.56 0.98
CA LYS A 111 12.86 -8.98 1.32
C LYS A 111 12.17 -9.79 0.22
N SER A 112 12.84 -10.83 -0.28
CA SER A 112 12.36 -11.60 -1.45
C SER A 112 11.11 -12.43 -1.19
N ASP A 113 10.88 -12.81 0.07
CA ASP A 113 9.70 -13.54 0.56
C ASP A 113 8.47 -12.63 0.77
N CYS A 114 8.63 -11.31 0.59
CA CYS A 114 7.55 -10.33 0.74
C CYS A 114 6.80 -10.44 2.09
N PRO A 115 7.47 -10.32 3.26
CA PRO A 115 6.79 -10.35 4.55
C PRO A 115 5.65 -9.33 4.59
N VAL A 116 4.52 -9.72 5.22
CA VAL A 116 3.35 -8.84 5.37
C VAL A 116 3.30 -8.30 6.79
N GLY A 117 2.97 -7.03 6.90
CA GLY A 117 2.74 -6.37 8.18
C GLY A 117 1.51 -5.48 8.15
N TRP A 118 1.20 -4.95 9.32
CA TRP A 118 0.15 -3.99 9.59
C TRP A 118 0.76 -2.60 9.69
N TYR A 119 0.23 -1.66 8.91
CA TYR A 119 0.59 -0.25 8.95
C TYR A 119 -0.61 0.55 9.42
N GLU A 120 -0.35 1.49 10.32
CA GLU A 120 -1.28 2.51 10.78
C GLU A 120 -0.52 3.83 10.83
N GLU A 121 -1.14 4.90 10.34
CA GLU A 121 -0.46 6.17 10.09
C GLU A 121 0.32 6.64 11.31
N GLU A 122 -0.33 6.79 12.47
CA GLU A 122 0.26 7.31 13.72
C GLU A 122 1.52 6.57 14.23
N THR A 123 1.84 5.37 13.72
CA THR A 123 3.02 4.60 14.16
C THR A 123 4.28 4.83 13.34
N TRP A 124 4.24 5.72 12.34
CA TRP A 124 5.36 5.92 11.42
C TRP A 124 6.67 6.39 12.10
N GLU A 125 6.58 7.11 13.23
CA GLU A 125 7.72 7.60 14.03
C GLU A 125 8.31 6.54 14.98
N GLU A 126 7.61 5.42 15.16
CA GLU A 126 7.93 4.50 16.25
C GLU A 126 9.04 3.50 15.87
N ASP A 127 10.27 3.89 16.20
CA ASP A 127 11.41 2.98 16.31
C ASP A 127 11.66 2.66 17.80
N GLY A 128 10.76 1.85 18.39
CA GLY A 128 10.86 1.40 19.78
C GLY A 128 10.42 2.46 20.81
N ASP A 129 9.57 2.00 21.74
CA ASP A 129 9.04 2.65 22.95
C ASP A 129 7.73 3.45 22.85
N GLY A 130 7.00 3.41 21.72
CA GLY A 130 5.62 3.92 21.59
C GLY A 130 4.54 2.82 21.68
N PHE A 131 4.62 1.81 20.81
CA PHE A 131 3.87 0.55 20.85
C PHE A 131 4.81 -0.66 20.63
N GLU A 132 4.83 -1.62 21.55
CA GLU A 132 5.70 -2.80 21.48
C GLU A 132 5.41 -3.66 20.22
N GLY A 133 6.42 -3.85 19.36
CA GLY A 133 6.37 -4.79 18.24
C GLY A 133 6.39 -4.18 16.82
N TYR A 134 6.31 -2.86 16.69
CA TYR A 134 6.55 -2.17 15.41
C TYR A 134 8.04 -2.13 15.06
N ASP A 135 8.37 -2.41 13.79
CA ASP A 135 9.69 -2.19 13.19
C ASP A 135 9.49 -1.31 11.96
N LYS A 136 10.03 -0.08 11.99
CA LYS A 136 9.92 0.89 10.89
C LYS A 136 8.47 1.34 10.63
N GLY A 137 7.67 1.52 11.68
CA GLY A 137 6.26 1.88 11.56
C GLY A 137 5.36 0.78 10.97
N VAL A 138 5.82 -0.48 10.99
CA VAL A 138 5.00 -1.63 10.57
C VAL A 138 5.07 -2.74 11.60
N PHE A 139 3.92 -3.22 12.06
CA PHE A 139 3.82 -4.38 12.94
C PHE A 139 3.84 -5.66 12.11
N LYS A 140 4.81 -6.54 12.37
CA LYS A 140 4.99 -7.74 11.55
C LYS A 140 3.91 -8.79 11.81
N LEU A 141 3.23 -9.24 10.76
CA LEU A 141 2.21 -10.29 10.84
C LEU A 141 2.74 -11.65 10.38
N THR A 142 3.31 -11.71 9.18
CA THR A 142 3.78 -12.98 8.58
C THR A 142 5.21 -12.87 8.08
N LYS A 143 5.83 -14.01 7.79
CA LYS A 143 7.18 -14.05 7.22
C LYS A 143 7.15 -13.94 5.70
N SER A 144 6.01 -14.17 5.07
CA SER A 144 5.88 -14.10 3.61
C SER A 144 4.49 -13.70 3.14
N LEU A 145 4.40 -13.26 1.89
CA LEU A 145 3.13 -12.98 1.23
C LEU A 145 2.27 -14.24 1.15
N ASP A 146 2.85 -15.39 0.78
CA ASP A 146 2.11 -16.64 0.64
C ASP A 146 1.54 -17.15 1.97
N GLU A 147 2.30 -16.99 3.07
CA GLU A 147 1.82 -17.29 4.42
C GLU A 147 0.61 -16.41 4.77
N PHE A 148 0.69 -15.10 4.49
CA PHE A 148 -0.44 -14.19 4.71
C PHE A 148 -1.65 -14.57 3.87
N LEU A 149 -1.48 -14.79 2.57
CA LEU A 149 -2.55 -15.16 1.67
C LEU A 149 -3.23 -16.49 2.06
N SER A 150 -2.48 -17.44 2.64
CA SER A 150 -3.02 -18.70 3.15
C SER A 150 -3.84 -18.55 4.44
N SER A 151 -3.74 -17.39 5.10
CA SER A 151 -4.51 -17.06 6.29
C SER A 151 -5.87 -16.43 5.96
N ILE A 152 -6.15 -16.13 4.69
CA ILE A 152 -7.40 -15.53 4.25
C ILE A 152 -8.47 -16.62 4.00
N GLN A 153 -9.69 -16.38 4.47
CA GLN A 153 -10.81 -17.32 4.48
C GLN A 153 -12.15 -16.62 4.19
N ASP A 154 -13.17 -17.41 3.85
CA ASP A 154 -14.46 -16.89 3.39
C ASP A 154 -15.35 -16.34 4.52
N SER A 155 -15.03 -16.65 5.79
CA SER A 155 -15.76 -16.20 6.98
C SER A 155 -14.80 -15.87 8.12
N ALA A 156 -15.18 -14.95 9.01
CA ALA A 156 -14.42 -14.65 10.21
C ALA A 156 -14.44 -15.81 11.24
N ASP A 157 -13.41 -15.87 12.09
CA ASP A 157 -13.27 -16.93 13.13
C ASP A 157 -14.17 -16.66 14.36
N ASP A 158 -14.34 -15.41 14.78
CA ASP A 158 -15.13 -15.01 15.96
C ASP A 158 -15.56 -13.52 15.89
N GLU A 159 -14.82 -12.62 16.54
CA GLU A 159 -15.04 -11.17 16.53
C GLU A 159 -14.65 -10.59 15.17
N VAL A 160 -15.65 -10.03 14.49
CA VAL A 160 -15.48 -9.26 13.27
C VAL A 160 -15.36 -7.81 13.69
N ALA A 161 -14.21 -7.20 13.40
CA ALA A 161 -14.21 -5.76 13.21
C ALA A 161 -15.06 -5.52 11.95
N GLU A 162 -16.33 -5.18 12.11
CA GLU A 162 -17.19 -4.76 11.01
C GLU A 162 -16.61 -3.45 10.48
N ILE A 163 -15.79 -3.57 9.44
CA ILE A 163 -15.23 -2.43 8.75
C ILE A 163 -16.30 -1.96 7.78
N ASP A 164 -16.95 -0.85 8.12
CA ASP A 164 -17.75 -0.10 7.17
C ASP A 164 -16.79 0.54 6.18
N PHE A 165 -16.43 -0.20 5.13
CA PHE A 165 -15.65 0.37 4.03
C PHE A 165 -16.51 1.43 3.37
N PRO A 166 -16.15 2.72 3.46
CA PRO A 166 -16.91 3.75 2.77
C PRO A 166 -16.98 3.40 1.28
N GLU A 167 -18.11 3.66 0.61
CA GLU A 167 -18.26 3.41 -0.83
C GLU A 167 -17.11 4.04 -1.66
N GLU A 168 -16.47 5.07 -1.10
CA GLU A 168 -15.29 5.77 -1.57
C GLU A 168 -14.07 4.84 -1.78
N ILE A 169 -13.87 3.81 -0.94
CA ILE A 169 -12.79 2.83 -1.10
C ILE A 169 -13.03 1.93 -2.32
N ALA A 170 -14.28 1.62 -2.68
CA ALA A 170 -14.57 0.89 -3.91
C ALA A 170 -14.40 1.77 -5.16
N ALA A 171 -14.70 3.06 -5.06
CA ALA A 171 -14.42 4.07 -6.08
C ALA A 171 -12.92 4.38 -6.24
N SER A 172 -12.09 4.02 -5.25
CA SER A 172 -10.65 4.30 -5.19
C SER A 172 -9.89 3.89 -6.46
N TRP A 173 -10.28 2.82 -7.16
CA TRP A 173 -9.53 2.36 -8.33
C TRP A 173 -9.75 3.23 -9.57
N ASP A 174 -10.98 3.73 -9.79
CA ASP A 174 -11.25 4.65 -10.90
C ASP A 174 -10.71 6.05 -10.57
N GLU A 175 -10.76 6.46 -9.30
CA GLU A 175 -10.18 7.73 -8.84
C GLU A 175 -8.65 7.71 -8.83
N ALA A 176 -8.03 6.60 -8.41
CA ALA A 176 -6.58 6.38 -8.49
C ALA A 176 -6.03 6.62 -9.90
N ARG A 177 -6.79 6.19 -10.91
CA ARG A 177 -6.41 6.43 -12.32
C ARG A 177 -6.48 7.91 -12.70
N ARG A 178 -7.38 8.69 -12.11
CA ARG A 178 -7.47 10.14 -12.33
C ARG A 178 -6.37 10.88 -11.58
N VAL A 179 -6.16 10.53 -10.31
CA VAL A 179 -5.08 11.05 -9.47
C VAL A 179 -3.73 10.83 -10.13
N LEU A 180 -3.44 9.61 -10.59
CA LEU A 180 -2.17 9.30 -11.26
C LEU A 180 -1.92 10.21 -12.48
N LYS A 181 -2.95 10.43 -13.31
CA LYS A 181 -2.85 11.34 -14.46
C LYS A 181 -2.57 12.79 -14.02
N SER A 182 -3.26 13.26 -12.99
CA SER A 182 -3.05 14.60 -12.45
C SER A 182 -1.63 14.79 -11.90
N ILE A 183 -1.10 13.78 -11.19
CA ILE A 183 0.28 13.77 -10.71
C ILE A 183 1.27 13.88 -11.89
N ASP A 184 1.07 13.09 -12.95
CA ASP A 184 1.96 13.13 -14.12
C ASP A 184 1.91 14.46 -14.87
N GLU A 185 0.73 15.08 -15.00
CA GLU A 185 0.56 16.40 -15.63
C GLU A 185 1.26 17.52 -14.83
N HIS A 186 1.23 17.45 -13.49
CA HIS A 186 1.94 18.42 -12.66
C HIS A 186 3.46 18.23 -12.68
N HIS A 187 3.96 16.99 -12.81
CA HIS A 187 5.40 16.72 -12.92
C HIS A 187 5.99 17.06 -14.30
N ALA A 188 5.21 17.04 -15.37
CA ALA A 188 5.66 17.37 -16.73
C ALA A 188 5.88 18.88 -16.97
N SER A 189 5.52 19.74 -16.00
CA SER A 189 5.63 21.21 -16.12
C SER A 189 6.89 21.82 -15.50
N ARG A 190 7.87 20.99 -15.09
CA ARG A 190 9.10 21.44 -14.40
C ARG A 190 10.40 21.25 -15.18
N ASP A 191 10.33 20.86 -16.45
CA ASP A 191 11.48 20.79 -17.35
C ASP A 191 11.30 21.84 -18.46
N ASP A 192 11.55 23.11 -18.15
CA ASP A 192 11.92 24.15 -19.11
C ASP A 192 12.50 25.32 -18.29
N ASP A 193 13.84 25.37 -18.25
CA ASP A 193 14.67 26.58 -18.21
C ASP A 193 16.15 26.10 -18.25
N GLU A 194 16.51 25.43 -19.35
CA GLU A 194 17.88 25.51 -19.87
C GLU A 194 17.95 26.79 -20.70
N ASP A 195 18.34 27.91 -20.06
CA ASP A 195 18.97 29.01 -20.80
C ASP A 195 20.46 29.01 -20.42
N GLU A 196 21.21 28.25 -21.22
CA GLU A 196 22.58 28.61 -21.57
C GLU A 196 22.55 30.06 -22.09
N ASP A 197 23.32 30.96 -21.49
CA ASP A 197 23.82 32.10 -22.25
C ASP A 197 25.30 32.33 -21.94
N ASP A 198 26.01 32.28 -23.05
CA ASP A 198 27.44 32.24 -23.27
C ASP A 198 28.21 33.46 -22.73
N GLU A 199 29.51 33.23 -22.57
CA GLU A 199 30.57 34.21 -22.39
C GLU A 199 30.53 35.36 -23.41
N GLU A 200 30.59 36.62 -22.95
CA GLU A 200 31.43 37.70 -23.50
C GLU A 200 31.86 38.72 -22.41
#